data_AF-A0A1M3LIR4-F1
#
_entry.id   AF-A0A1M3LIR4-F1
#
_cell.length_a   1.000
_cell.length_b   1.000
_cell.length_c   1.000
_cell.angle_alpha   90.00
_cell.angle_beta   90.00
_cell.angle_gamma   90.00
#
_symmetry.space_group_name_H-M   'P 1'
#
loop_
_entity.id
_entity.type
_entity.pdbx_description
1 polymer ?
#
loop_
_entity_poly.entity_id
_entity_poly.type
_entity_poly.pdbx_seq_one_letter_code
_entity_poly.pdbx_strand_id
1 'polypeptide(L)'
;MKTLEQTVAQHRDEWAARSLAQQQLEIENNEAVAKLYGLEDEVSSHVPLERVSLTNNSAFRWPNKTPAERDALFAQSAIIDLVSYAVGCMFGRYSLDEPGLILGDQGSSLQDYLARVPTPLFMPDRDNVIPIVDGPWFEDDIVEKFRQFLRVAFGEEHFQENLKFVTDSLGVRELRDYFIKAGSKATTSKFYDDHVQRYKKRPIYWLFSSPTGAFNALVYLHRYSRSTVSTVLTGYLREYITKLEANLQHQELVAAGQGGASAKEIAAAQQEADRIRRVLVELKDYDHDVLFPLAGKQVALDLDDGVLVNYQKLGAALKDIGLKKGGEDE
;
A
#
# COMPACT_ATOMS: atom_id res chain seq x y z
N MET A 1 18.35 -0.88 -19.86
CA MET A 1 18.35 -1.46 -18.49
C MET A 1 17.55 -2.78 -18.52
N LYS A 2 17.62 -3.73 -17.57
CA LYS A 2 16.68 -4.88 -17.61
C LYS A 2 15.27 -4.38 -17.37
N THR A 3 14.28 -4.97 -18.04
CA THR A 3 12.87 -4.69 -17.74
C THR A 3 12.51 -5.26 -16.36
N LEU A 4 11.43 -4.75 -15.76
CA LEU A 4 10.95 -5.27 -14.49
C LEU A 4 10.51 -6.73 -14.60
N GLU A 5 9.90 -7.12 -15.72
CA GLU A 5 9.54 -8.51 -16.00
C GLU A 5 10.78 -9.42 -16.02
N GLN A 6 11.84 -9.02 -16.73
CA GLN A 6 13.11 -9.75 -16.76
C GLN A 6 13.74 -9.86 -15.36
N THR A 7 13.64 -8.80 -14.57
CA THR A 7 14.16 -8.75 -13.19
C THR A 7 13.38 -9.73 -12.30
N VAL A 8 12.05 -9.76 -12.40
CA VAL A 8 11.20 -10.68 -11.65
C VAL A 8 11.42 -12.13 -12.08
N ALA A 9 11.57 -12.39 -13.38
CA ALA A 9 11.87 -13.73 -13.89
C ALA A 9 13.23 -14.23 -13.38
N GLN A 10 14.27 -13.40 -13.43
CA GLN A 10 15.57 -13.74 -12.85
C GLN A 10 15.45 -14.03 -11.36
N HIS A 11 14.72 -13.19 -10.61
CA HIS A 11 14.55 -13.37 -9.17
C HIS A 11 13.85 -14.68 -8.83
N ARG A 12 12.83 -15.06 -9.62
CA ARG A 12 12.14 -16.34 -9.52
C ARG A 12 13.11 -17.50 -9.71
N ASP A 13 13.93 -17.46 -10.75
CA ASP A 13 14.87 -18.53 -11.07
C ASP A 13 15.95 -18.67 -9.98
N GLU A 14 16.42 -17.54 -9.43
CA GLU A 14 17.32 -17.53 -8.27
C GLU A 14 16.69 -18.17 -7.03
N TRP A 15 15.41 -17.89 -6.74
CA TRP A 15 14.70 -18.51 -5.62
C TRP A 15 14.38 -19.99 -5.84
N ALA A 16 14.11 -20.41 -7.08
CA ALA A 16 13.96 -21.81 -7.43
C ALA A 16 15.28 -22.56 -7.13
N ALA A 17 16.42 -22.03 -7.57
CA ALA A 17 17.73 -22.60 -7.30
C ALA A 17 18.04 -22.66 -5.79
N ARG A 18 17.75 -21.58 -5.04
CA ARG A 18 17.90 -21.57 -3.57
C ARG A 18 17.02 -22.59 -2.88
N SER A 19 15.79 -22.78 -3.36
CA SER A 19 14.84 -23.75 -2.79
C SER A 19 15.31 -25.19 -3.01
N LEU A 20 15.86 -25.50 -4.20
CA LEU A 20 16.48 -26.80 -4.47
C LEU A 20 17.73 -27.03 -3.63
N ALA A 21 18.58 -26.02 -3.47
CA ALA A 21 19.75 -26.13 -2.60
C ALA A 21 19.36 -26.38 -1.13
N GLN A 22 18.36 -25.67 -0.62
CA GLN A 22 17.83 -25.88 0.73
C GLN A 22 17.19 -27.26 0.88
N GLN A 23 16.45 -27.74 -0.12
CA GLN A 23 15.88 -29.09 -0.15
C GLN A 23 16.97 -30.14 0.00
N GLN A 24 18.08 -29.99 -0.74
CA GLN A 24 19.21 -30.92 -0.69
C GLN A 24 19.84 -30.94 0.71
N LEU A 25 20.05 -29.77 1.32
CA LEU A 25 20.56 -29.67 2.70
C LEU A 25 19.61 -30.32 3.72
N GLU A 26 18.29 -30.18 3.55
CA GLU A 26 17.31 -30.83 4.43
C GLU A 26 17.31 -32.36 4.26
N ILE A 27 17.48 -32.87 3.04
CA ILE A 27 17.62 -34.30 2.76
C ILE A 27 18.91 -34.85 3.40
N GLU A 28 20.05 -34.18 3.20
CA GLU A 28 21.34 -34.59 3.78
C GLU A 28 21.29 -34.63 5.32
N ASN A 29 20.61 -33.67 5.93
CA ASN A 29 20.37 -33.68 7.38
C ASN A 29 19.55 -34.90 7.80
N ASN A 30 18.46 -35.21 7.09
CA ASN A 30 17.63 -36.38 7.39
C ASN A 30 18.41 -37.69 7.22
N GLU A 31 19.20 -37.82 6.16
CA GLU A 31 20.03 -39.01 5.90
C GLU A 31 21.09 -39.19 6.99
N ALA A 32 21.75 -38.11 7.41
CA ALA A 32 22.73 -38.14 8.48
C ALA A 32 22.10 -38.58 9.82
N VAL A 33 20.89 -38.09 10.12
CA VAL A 33 20.14 -38.48 11.32
C VAL A 33 19.66 -39.93 11.24
N ALA A 34 19.07 -40.35 10.12
CA ALA A 34 18.60 -41.73 9.94
C ALA A 34 19.72 -42.74 10.14
N LYS A 35 20.90 -42.46 9.56
CA LYS A 35 22.10 -43.27 9.72
C LYS A 35 22.61 -43.36 11.16
N LEU A 36 22.53 -42.27 11.91
CA LEU A 36 22.96 -42.25 13.31
C LEU A 36 22.10 -43.19 14.18
N TYR A 37 20.81 -43.32 13.85
CA TYR A 37 19.85 -44.12 14.61
C TYR A 37 19.59 -45.52 14.00
N GLY A 38 20.17 -45.85 12.85
CA GLY A 38 19.92 -47.12 12.15
C GLY A 38 18.50 -47.24 11.58
N LEU A 39 17.94 -46.12 11.10
CA LEU A 39 16.56 -45.98 10.62
C LEU A 39 16.48 -45.74 9.10
N GLU A 40 17.54 -45.99 8.35
CA GLU A 40 17.62 -45.69 6.91
C GLU A 40 16.49 -46.34 6.09
N ASP A 41 16.07 -47.55 6.49
CA ASP A 41 15.00 -48.31 5.82
C ASP A 41 13.60 -48.05 6.40
N GLU A 42 13.51 -47.36 7.55
CA GLU A 42 12.26 -47.14 8.28
C GLU A 42 11.61 -45.78 7.96
N VAL A 43 12.44 -44.76 7.65
CA VAL A 43 11.97 -43.40 7.41
C VAL A 43 12.58 -42.83 6.13
N SER A 44 11.72 -42.37 5.22
CA SER A 44 12.18 -41.67 4.02
C SER A 44 12.85 -40.34 4.39
N SER A 45 14.07 -40.14 3.91
CA SER A 45 14.82 -38.88 4.07
C SER A 45 14.41 -37.81 3.03
N HIS A 46 13.61 -38.18 2.03
CA HIS A 46 13.18 -37.27 0.97
C HIS A 46 12.26 -36.16 1.51
N VAL A 47 12.58 -34.91 1.15
CA VAL A 47 11.78 -33.74 1.48
C VAL A 47 11.19 -33.16 0.18
N PRO A 48 9.86 -33.15 -0.01
CA PRO A 48 9.25 -32.48 -1.17
C PRO A 48 9.43 -30.96 -1.07
N LEU A 49 9.55 -30.27 -2.21
CA LEU A 49 9.73 -28.81 -2.26
C LEU A 49 8.57 -28.06 -1.57
N GLU A 50 7.37 -28.62 -1.56
CA GLU A 50 6.20 -28.10 -0.85
C GLU A 50 6.39 -28.03 0.68
N ARG A 51 7.42 -28.67 1.24
CA ARG A 51 7.78 -28.61 2.66
C ARG A 51 8.97 -27.71 2.98
N VAL A 52 9.69 -27.23 1.97
CA VAL A 52 10.86 -26.36 2.15
C VAL A 52 10.40 -24.92 2.42
N SER A 53 10.40 -24.52 3.68
CA SER A 53 9.71 -23.33 4.20
C SER A 53 10.41 -21.98 3.95
N LEU A 54 11.01 -21.78 2.76
CA LEU A 54 11.57 -20.49 2.36
C LEU A 54 10.48 -19.51 1.90
N THR A 55 10.63 -18.23 2.27
CA THR A 55 9.64 -17.16 2.02
C THR A 55 9.22 -17.02 0.57
N ASN A 56 10.10 -17.34 -0.38
CA ASN A 56 9.88 -17.21 -1.83
C ASN A 56 9.98 -18.55 -2.58
N ASN A 57 9.95 -19.67 -1.86
CA ASN A 57 9.73 -20.97 -2.51
C ASN A 57 8.27 -21.06 -2.96
N SER A 58 8.02 -20.94 -4.28
CA SER A 58 6.67 -20.99 -4.83
C SER A 58 5.93 -22.30 -4.56
N ALA A 59 6.65 -23.42 -4.44
CA ALA A 59 6.04 -24.72 -4.12
C ALA A 59 5.49 -24.75 -2.69
N PHE A 60 6.24 -24.21 -1.72
CA PHE A 60 5.80 -24.11 -0.34
C PHE A 60 4.64 -23.11 -0.16
N ARG A 61 4.70 -21.97 -0.86
CA ARG A 61 3.65 -20.94 -0.76
C ARG A 61 2.33 -21.39 -1.40
N TRP A 62 2.39 -22.15 -2.49
CA TRP A 62 1.23 -22.58 -3.27
C TRP A 62 1.33 -24.08 -3.63
N PRO A 63 1.23 -24.98 -2.63
CA PRO A 63 1.47 -26.41 -2.83
C PRO A 63 0.48 -27.05 -3.80
N ASN A 64 -0.76 -26.54 -3.85
CA ASN A 64 -1.83 -27.09 -4.70
C ASN A 64 -1.88 -26.47 -6.11
N LYS A 65 -0.82 -25.78 -6.55
CA LYS A 65 -0.75 -25.09 -7.84
C LYS A 65 0.26 -25.74 -8.77
N THR A 66 -0.03 -25.70 -10.07
CA THR A 66 0.90 -26.14 -11.12
C THR A 66 2.11 -25.20 -11.21
N PRO A 67 3.24 -25.61 -11.81
CA PRO A 67 4.39 -24.73 -12.00
C PRO A 67 4.05 -23.41 -12.70
N ALA A 68 3.23 -23.43 -13.75
CA ALA A 68 2.82 -22.21 -14.46
C ALA A 68 1.95 -21.27 -13.60
N GLU A 69 1.02 -21.81 -12.80
CA GLU A 69 0.25 -21.00 -11.85
C GLU A 69 1.14 -20.42 -10.75
N ARG A 70 2.12 -21.20 -10.24
CA ARG A 70 3.11 -20.76 -9.25
C ARG A 70 3.96 -19.60 -9.79
N ASP A 71 4.34 -19.63 -11.05
CA ASP A 71 5.10 -18.56 -11.70
C ASP A 71 4.31 -17.24 -11.75
N ALA A 72 3.03 -17.31 -12.16
CA ALA A 72 2.16 -16.14 -12.19
C ALA A 72 1.93 -15.55 -10.78
N LEU A 73 1.70 -16.43 -9.79
CA LEU A 73 1.54 -16.02 -8.39
C LEU A 73 2.84 -15.45 -7.79
N PHE A 74 4.00 -15.97 -8.18
CA PHE A 74 5.30 -15.41 -7.80
C PHE A 74 5.45 -13.99 -8.34
N ALA A 75 5.18 -13.79 -9.63
CA ALA A 75 5.27 -12.46 -10.25
C ALA A 75 4.31 -11.47 -9.57
N GLN A 76 3.06 -11.86 -9.34
CA GLN A 76 2.09 -11.05 -8.60
C GLN A 76 2.59 -10.71 -7.19
N SER A 77 3.10 -11.68 -6.42
CA SER A 77 3.64 -11.42 -5.09
C SER A 77 4.84 -10.46 -5.14
N ALA A 78 5.76 -10.65 -6.08
CA ALA A 78 6.93 -9.80 -6.22
C ALA A 78 6.52 -8.34 -6.52
N ILE A 79 5.49 -8.13 -7.33
CA ILE A 79 4.96 -6.79 -7.60
C ILE A 79 4.25 -6.20 -6.37
N ILE A 80 3.48 -6.98 -5.61
CA ILE A 80 2.87 -6.51 -4.35
C ILE A 80 3.95 -6.12 -3.34
N ASP A 81 5.02 -6.90 -3.25
CA ASP A 81 6.18 -6.59 -2.40
C ASP A 81 6.91 -5.33 -2.88
N LEU A 82 7.09 -5.15 -4.18
CA LEU A 82 7.67 -3.95 -4.78
C LEU A 82 6.84 -2.70 -4.48
N VAL A 83 5.51 -2.77 -4.62
CA VAL A 83 4.63 -1.63 -4.28
C VAL A 83 4.73 -1.31 -2.79
N SER A 84 4.73 -2.32 -1.92
CA SER A 84 4.89 -2.11 -0.47
C SER A 84 6.25 -1.48 -0.13
N TYR A 85 7.31 -1.90 -0.80
CA TYR A 85 8.64 -1.33 -0.69
C TYR A 85 8.67 0.13 -1.18
N ALA A 86 8.11 0.41 -2.35
CA ALA A 86 8.01 1.75 -2.91
C ALA A 86 7.27 2.71 -1.98
N VAL A 87 6.13 2.30 -1.40
CA VAL A 87 5.42 3.09 -0.39
C VAL A 87 6.27 3.28 0.87
N GLY A 88 7.08 2.29 1.24
CA GLY A 88 8.09 2.45 2.28
C GLY A 88 9.14 3.52 1.94
N CYS A 89 9.62 3.58 0.71
CA CYS A 89 10.50 4.66 0.24
C CYS A 89 9.77 6.02 0.25
N MET A 90 8.49 6.06 -0.14
CA MET A 90 7.69 7.29 -0.09
C MET A 90 7.57 7.81 1.34
N PHE A 91 7.54 6.95 2.35
CA PHE A 91 7.55 7.39 3.75
C PHE A 91 8.95 7.55 4.35
N GLY A 92 10.02 7.23 3.61
CA GLY A 92 11.40 7.26 4.10
C GLY A 92 11.76 6.09 5.01
N ARG A 93 10.89 5.07 5.10
CA ARG A 93 11.20 3.83 5.81
C ARG A 93 12.40 3.11 5.18
N TYR A 94 12.51 3.21 3.86
CA TYR A 94 13.61 2.65 3.06
C TYR A 94 14.19 3.71 2.12
N SER A 95 15.35 3.41 1.53
CA SER A 95 15.97 4.21 0.49
C SER A 95 16.42 3.32 -0.67
N LEU A 96 16.45 3.88 -1.88
CA LEU A 96 17.15 3.25 -3.01
C LEU A 96 18.67 3.39 -2.91
N ASP A 97 19.13 4.37 -2.14
CA ASP A 97 20.54 4.76 -2.02
C ASP A 97 21.27 4.05 -0.89
N GLU A 98 20.54 3.64 0.16
CA GLU A 98 21.11 2.95 1.31
C GLU A 98 20.34 1.66 1.65
N PRO A 99 21.05 0.55 1.87
CA PRO A 99 20.42 -0.70 2.25
C PRO A 99 19.89 -0.66 3.69
N GLY A 100 18.82 -1.42 3.92
CA GLY A 100 18.24 -1.60 5.25
C GLY A 100 17.20 -0.55 5.63
N LEU A 101 16.80 -0.56 6.89
CA LEU A 101 15.78 0.34 7.44
C LEU A 101 16.39 1.73 7.67
N ILE A 102 15.75 2.79 7.15
CA ILE A 102 16.16 4.18 7.35
C ILE A 102 15.40 4.80 8.51
N LEU A 103 14.07 4.96 8.36
CA LEU A 103 13.18 5.46 9.42
C LEU A 103 12.33 4.33 10.02
N GLY A 104 12.54 4.07 11.31
CA GLY A 104 11.82 3.04 12.05
C GLY A 104 11.49 3.39 13.50
N ASP A 105 11.86 4.59 13.97
CA ASP A 105 11.71 4.99 15.37
C ASP A 105 10.58 5.99 15.55
N GLN A 106 10.02 6.08 16.76
CA GLN A 106 8.92 6.98 17.08
C GLN A 106 9.28 8.46 16.83
N GLY A 107 8.43 9.15 16.08
CA GLY A 107 8.60 10.57 15.79
C GLY A 107 9.70 10.86 14.77
N SER A 108 10.18 9.83 14.05
CA SER A 108 11.13 9.98 12.95
C SER A 108 10.68 11.10 11.99
N SER A 109 11.60 11.97 11.60
CA SER A 109 11.35 13.09 10.71
C SER A 109 12.05 12.93 9.37
N LEU A 110 11.67 13.77 8.40
CA LEU A 110 12.41 13.86 7.14
C LEU A 110 13.88 14.30 7.37
N GLN A 111 14.13 15.12 8.40
CA GLN A 111 15.48 15.57 8.72
C GLN A 111 16.37 14.39 9.15
N ASP A 112 15.82 13.44 9.92
CA ASP A 112 16.53 12.24 10.33
C ASP A 112 16.87 11.34 9.13
N TYR A 113 15.96 11.28 8.14
CA TYR A 113 16.22 10.59 6.88
C TYR A 113 17.37 11.24 6.11
N LEU A 114 17.33 12.57 5.95
CA LEU A 114 18.35 13.32 5.20
C LEU A 114 19.71 13.33 5.90
N ALA A 115 19.75 13.15 7.23
CA ALA A 115 21.01 12.96 7.95
C ALA A 115 21.73 11.66 7.54
N ARG A 116 20.97 10.64 7.12
CA ARG A 116 21.51 9.37 6.62
C ARG A 116 21.68 9.34 5.10
N VAL A 117 20.72 9.90 4.37
CA VAL A 117 20.71 9.96 2.90
C VAL A 117 20.61 11.43 2.46
N PRO A 118 21.73 12.18 2.40
CA PRO A 118 21.69 13.63 2.16
C PRO A 118 21.18 14.03 0.77
N THR A 119 21.39 13.19 -0.24
CA THR A 119 21.00 13.44 -1.63
C THR A 119 20.25 12.22 -2.19
N PRO A 120 19.00 11.98 -1.76
CA PRO A 120 18.28 10.78 -2.15
C PRO A 120 17.85 10.83 -3.62
N LEU A 121 17.99 9.70 -4.32
CA LEU A 121 17.45 9.54 -5.68
C LEU A 121 15.93 9.62 -5.71
N PHE A 122 15.28 9.18 -4.63
CA PHE A 122 13.83 9.24 -4.45
C PHE A 122 13.49 9.89 -3.10
N MET A 123 13.01 11.13 -3.15
CA MET A 123 12.74 11.92 -1.95
C MET A 123 11.49 11.40 -1.22
N PRO A 124 11.58 11.09 0.10
CA PRO A 124 10.40 10.80 0.88
C PRO A 124 9.43 11.96 0.95
N ASP A 125 8.16 11.64 1.18
CA ASP A 125 7.12 12.60 1.45
C ASP A 125 7.46 13.45 2.68
N ARG A 126 7.27 14.76 2.53
CA ARG A 126 7.73 15.74 3.51
C ARG A 126 6.92 15.69 4.79
N ASP A 127 5.61 15.64 4.69
CA ASP A 127 4.71 15.83 5.84
C ASP A 127 4.09 14.52 6.36
N ASN A 128 4.49 13.39 5.78
CA ASN A 128 4.07 12.06 6.17
C ASN A 128 2.60 11.76 5.84
N VAL A 129 2.03 12.46 4.85
CA VAL A 129 0.67 12.24 4.37
C VAL A 129 0.71 12.00 2.86
N ILE A 130 0.18 10.86 2.43
CA ILE A 130 0.08 10.55 0.99
C ILE A 130 -1.40 10.37 0.63
N PRO A 131 -1.99 11.27 -0.18
CA PRO A 131 -3.38 11.18 -0.55
C PRO A 131 -3.64 9.99 -1.48
N ILE A 132 -4.73 9.29 -1.19
CA ILE A 132 -5.28 8.20 -2.01
C ILE A 132 -6.75 8.54 -2.28
N VAL A 133 -6.97 9.31 -3.33
CA VAL A 133 -8.30 9.74 -3.77
C VAL A 133 -8.57 9.32 -5.22
N ASP A 134 -9.85 9.26 -5.54
CA ASP A 134 -10.32 8.89 -6.88
C ASP A 134 -10.15 10.06 -7.84
N GLY A 135 -9.01 10.03 -8.56
CA GLY A 135 -8.60 11.05 -9.52
C GLY A 135 -7.31 11.78 -9.12
N PRO A 136 -6.67 12.48 -10.08
CA PRO A 136 -5.41 13.20 -9.88
C PRO A 136 -5.65 14.57 -9.23
N TRP A 137 -6.10 14.59 -7.98
CA TRP A 137 -6.43 15.83 -7.27
C TRP A 137 -5.24 16.48 -6.58
N PHE A 138 -4.14 15.75 -6.42
CA PHE A 138 -2.95 16.16 -5.69
C PHE A 138 -1.70 15.84 -6.52
N GLU A 139 -0.68 16.71 -6.44
CA GLU A 139 0.61 16.49 -7.12
C GLU A 139 1.40 15.37 -6.46
N ASP A 140 1.23 15.19 -5.15
CA ASP A 140 1.85 14.16 -4.32
C ASP A 140 0.97 12.92 -4.16
N ASP A 141 0.06 12.65 -5.10
CA ASP A 141 -0.77 11.46 -5.03
C ASP A 141 0.03 10.16 -5.17
N ILE A 142 -0.47 9.09 -4.55
CA ILE A 142 0.25 7.82 -4.47
C ILE A 142 0.58 7.22 -5.85
N VAL A 143 -0.27 7.45 -6.85
CA VAL A 143 -0.08 6.93 -8.20
C VAL A 143 1.11 7.62 -8.86
N GLU A 144 1.15 8.96 -8.86
CA GLU A 144 2.28 9.68 -9.46
C GLU A 144 3.58 9.47 -8.69
N LYS A 145 3.54 9.37 -7.35
CA LYS A 145 4.72 8.96 -6.55
C LYS A 145 5.23 7.58 -6.95
N PHE A 146 4.34 6.60 -7.18
CA PHE A 146 4.76 5.26 -7.61
C PHE A 146 5.32 5.26 -9.03
N ARG A 147 4.76 6.05 -9.93
CA ARG A 147 5.31 6.23 -11.29
C ARG A 147 6.69 6.86 -11.25
N GLN A 148 6.89 7.88 -10.41
CA GLN A 148 8.21 8.47 -10.18
C GLN A 148 9.19 7.43 -9.62
N PHE A 149 8.76 6.64 -8.64
CA PHE A 149 9.58 5.55 -8.09
C PHE A 149 10.04 4.58 -9.18
N LEU A 150 9.14 4.14 -10.07
CA LEU A 150 9.50 3.23 -11.17
C LEU A 150 10.55 3.84 -12.11
N ARG A 151 10.43 5.14 -12.44
CA ARG A 151 11.40 5.84 -13.29
C ARG A 151 12.77 5.94 -12.64
N VAL A 152 12.81 6.23 -11.35
CA VAL A 152 14.07 6.35 -10.61
C VAL A 152 14.72 4.97 -10.42
N ALA A 153 13.95 3.96 -10.04
CA ALA A 153 14.47 2.63 -9.73
C ALA A 153 14.81 1.79 -10.98
N PHE A 154 14.06 1.94 -12.07
CA PHE A 154 14.16 1.09 -13.27
C PHE A 154 14.45 1.85 -14.57
N GLY A 155 14.63 3.17 -14.49
CA GLY A 155 14.91 4.04 -15.64
C GLY A 155 13.66 4.42 -16.44
N GLU A 156 13.79 5.50 -17.24
CA GLU A 156 12.72 5.97 -18.13
C GLU A 156 12.53 5.08 -19.36
N GLU A 157 13.62 4.44 -19.83
CA GLU A 157 13.68 3.68 -21.10
C GLU A 157 12.54 2.65 -21.23
N HIS A 158 12.26 1.89 -20.16
CA HIS A 158 11.26 0.82 -20.13
C HIS A 158 10.03 1.18 -19.29
N PHE A 159 9.80 2.46 -18.98
CA PHE A 159 8.78 2.86 -18.02
C PHE A 159 7.37 2.35 -18.38
N GLN A 160 6.95 2.46 -19.65
CA GLN A 160 5.61 2.01 -20.08
C GLN A 160 5.45 0.49 -20.02
N GLU A 161 6.50 -0.25 -20.40
CA GLU A 161 6.53 -1.71 -20.32
C GLU A 161 6.48 -2.18 -18.86
N ASN A 162 7.27 -1.56 -17.98
CA ASN A 162 7.29 -1.84 -16.55
C ASN A 162 5.94 -1.52 -15.90
N LEU A 163 5.33 -0.38 -16.24
CA LEU A 163 4.03 0.01 -15.71
C LEU A 163 2.94 -0.98 -16.15
N LYS A 164 2.96 -1.39 -17.42
CA LYS A 164 2.04 -2.42 -17.93
C LYS A 164 2.22 -3.75 -17.21
N PHE A 165 3.46 -4.19 -17.02
CA PHE A 165 3.76 -5.42 -16.29
C PHE A 165 3.25 -5.36 -14.83
N VAL A 166 3.38 -4.21 -14.17
CA VAL A 166 2.82 -3.98 -12.83
C VAL A 166 1.29 -4.12 -12.84
N THR A 167 0.59 -3.43 -13.74
CA THR A 167 -0.88 -3.48 -13.78
C THR A 167 -1.40 -4.87 -14.11
N ASP A 168 -0.77 -5.55 -15.07
CA ASP A 168 -1.12 -6.91 -15.47
C ASP A 168 -0.90 -7.90 -14.30
N SER A 169 0.22 -7.80 -13.58
CA SER A 169 0.54 -8.65 -12.42
C SER A 169 -0.40 -8.43 -11.23
N LEU A 170 -0.83 -7.18 -11.02
CA LEU A 170 -1.79 -6.82 -9.99
C LEU A 170 -3.24 -7.16 -10.37
N GLY A 171 -3.50 -7.50 -11.63
CA GLY A 171 -4.84 -7.81 -12.15
C GLY A 171 -5.75 -6.59 -12.19
N VAL A 172 -5.19 -5.40 -12.44
CA VAL A 172 -5.92 -4.13 -12.49
C VAL A 172 -5.82 -3.49 -13.86
N ARG A 173 -6.83 -2.72 -14.26
CA ARG A 173 -6.84 -2.05 -15.55
C ARG A 173 -5.88 -0.87 -15.56
N GLU A 174 -5.92 -0.08 -14.50
CA GLU A 174 -5.02 1.05 -14.29
C GLU A 174 -4.45 0.97 -12.88
N LEU A 175 -3.26 1.52 -12.68
CA LEU A 175 -2.56 1.47 -11.39
C LEU A 175 -3.42 2.06 -10.25
N ARG A 176 -4.23 3.09 -10.53
CA ARG A 176 -5.12 3.69 -9.55
C ARG A 176 -6.07 2.68 -8.94
N ASP A 177 -6.62 1.75 -9.72
CA ASP A 177 -7.54 0.71 -9.24
C ASP A 177 -6.93 -0.19 -8.14
N TYR A 178 -5.60 -0.34 -8.09
CA TYR A 178 -4.94 -1.09 -7.02
C TYR A 178 -4.94 -0.32 -5.70
N PHE A 179 -4.69 0.99 -5.76
CA PHE A 179 -4.67 1.85 -4.59
C PHE A 179 -6.07 2.26 -4.14
N ILE A 180 -6.97 2.52 -5.08
CA ILE A 180 -8.31 3.01 -4.83
C ILE A 180 -9.25 2.73 -5.99
N LYS A 181 -10.41 2.14 -5.67
CA LYS A 181 -11.46 1.86 -6.64
C LYS A 181 -12.81 2.26 -6.07
N ALA A 182 -13.45 3.24 -6.72
CA ALA A 182 -14.80 3.66 -6.39
C ALA A 182 -15.79 2.52 -6.66
N GLY A 183 -16.56 2.16 -5.63
CA GLY A 183 -17.64 1.17 -5.70
C GLY A 183 -19.01 1.83 -5.55
N SER A 184 -20.08 1.04 -5.73
CA SER A 184 -21.46 1.54 -5.60
C SER A 184 -21.87 1.88 -4.16
N LYS A 185 -21.21 1.31 -3.16
CA LYS A 185 -21.49 1.52 -1.72
C LYS A 185 -20.35 2.20 -0.98
N ALA A 186 -19.12 1.80 -1.28
CA ALA A 186 -17.92 2.34 -0.66
C ALA A 186 -16.75 2.14 -1.60
N THR A 187 -15.75 2.99 -1.42
CA THR A 187 -14.44 2.86 -2.02
C THR A 187 -13.65 1.72 -1.37
N THR A 188 -12.93 0.98 -2.21
CA THR A 188 -12.07 -0.14 -1.80
C THR A 188 -10.61 0.13 -2.17
N SER A 189 -9.67 -0.53 -1.48
CA SER A 189 -8.23 -0.38 -1.72
C SER A 189 -7.55 -1.73 -1.56
N LYS A 190 -7.24 -2.40 -2.69
CA LYS A 190 -6.54 -3.69 -2.66
C LYS A 190 -5.15 -3.55 -2.03
N PHE A 191 -4.46 -2.45 -2.32
CA PHE A 191 -3.20 -2.11 -1.65
C PHE A 191 -3.33 -2.12 -0.13
N TYR A 192 -4.36 -1.45 0.42
CA TYR A 192 -4.54 -1.38 1.86
C TYR A 192 -4.93 -2.73 2.45
N ASP A 193 -5.76 -3.51 1.76
CA ASP A 193 -6.11 -4.88 2.17
C ASP A 193 -4.86 -5.79 2.25
N ASP A 194 -4.02 -5.77 1.20
CA ASP A 194 -2.75 -6.51 1.14
C ASP A 194 -1.80 -6.06 2.27
N HIS A 195 -1.76 -4.76 2.56
CA HIS A 195 -0.96 -4.18 3.65
C HIS A 195 -1.46 -4.59 5.03
N VAL A 196 -2.76 -4.53 5.29
CA VAL A 196 -3.36 -4.99 6.56
C VAL A 196 -3.10 -6.49 6.78
N GLN A 197 -3.20 -7.30 5.72
CA GLN A 197 -2.89 -8.73 5.75
C GLN A 197 -1.41 -8.99 6.05
N ARG A 198 -0.49 -8.28 5.37
CA ARG A 198 0.96 -8.40 5.57
C ARG A 198 1.35 -8.22 7.05
N TYR A 199 0.72 -7.27 7.72
CA TYR A 199 0.98 -6.95 9.12
C TYR A 199 0.02 -7.65 10.10
N LYS A 200 -0.69 -8.71 9.69
CA LYS A 200 -1.59 -9.49 10.57
C LYS A 200 -2.58 -8.62 11.35
N LYS A 201 -3.24 -7.67 10.68
CA LYS A 201 -4.14 -6.65 11.28
C LYS A 201 -3.45 -5.74 12.31
N ARG A 202 -2.16 -5.45 12.15
CA ARG A 202 -1.42 -4.44 12.92
C ARG A 202 -0.58 -3.57 11.97
N PRO A 203 -1.23 -2.89 10.99
CA PRO A 203 -0.52 -2.17 9.93
C PRO A 203 0.33 -1.02 10.48
N ILE A 204 1.41 -0.68 9.75
CA ILE A 204 2.28 0.46 10.07
C ILE A 204 1.96 1.72 9.24
N TYR A 205 1.38 1.56 8.05
CA TYR A 205 0.73 2.65 7.31
C TYR A 205 -0.76 2.65 7.67
N TRP A 206 -1.24 3.76 8.18
CA TRP A 206 -2.61 3.94 8.63
C TRP A 206 -3.39 4.78 7.63
N LEU A 207 -4.59 4.33 7.28
CA LEU A 207 -5.43 4.99 6.30
C LEU A 207 -6.44 5.86 7.04
N PHE A 208 -6.23 7.17 7.00
CA PHE A 208 -7.31 8.11 7.31
C PHE A 208 -8.35 7.99 6.21
N SER A 209 -9.62 7.75 6.56
CA SER A 209 -10.64 7.37 5.59
C SER A 209 -11.98 7.91 6.00
N SER A 210 -12.65 8.65 5.11
CA SER A 210 -14.04 9.06 5.32
C SER A 210 -14.97 7.83 5.33
N PRO A 211 -16.21 7.93 5.86
CA PRO A 211 -17.10 6.78 6.03
C PRO A 211 -17.30 5.90 4.77
N THR A 212 -17.43 6.51 3.59
CA THR A 212 -17.53 5.77 2.33
C THR A 212 -16.18 5.61 1.62
N GLY A 213 -15.12 6.20 2.15
CA GLY A 213 -13.78 6.23 1.56
C GLY A 213 -13.66 7.19 0.37
N ALA A 214 -14.50 8.23 0.31
CA ALA A 214 -14.39 9.29 -0.71
C ALA A 214 -13.12 10.14 -0.54
N PHE A 215 -12.64 10.30 0.68
CA PHE A 215 -11.32 10.81 1.00
C PHE A 215 -10.50 9.72 1.69
N ASN A 216 -9.27 9.50 1.23
CA ASN A 216 -8.31 8.71 1.99
C ASN A 216 -6.91 9.33 1.93
N ALA A 217 -6.15 9.15 3.02
CA ALA A 217 -4.75 9.53 3.11
C ALA A 217 -3.98 8.52 3.95
N LEU A 218 -2.83 8.05 3.45
CA LEU A 218 -1.94 7.20 4.21
C LEU A 218 -1.01 8.03 5.08
N VAL A 219 -0.77 7.54 6.29
CA VAL A 219 0.19 8.08 7.25
C VAL A 219 1.06 6.96 7.78
N TYR A 220 2.37 7.16 7.86
CA TYR A 220 3.26 6.20 8.49
C TYR A 220 3.34 6.41 10.00
N LEU A 221 3.00 5.37 10.77
CA LEU A 221 2.95 5.38 12.22
C LEU A 221 4.25 5.86 12.89
N HIS A 222 5.42 5.42 12.43
CA HIS A 222 6.69 5.79 13.05
C HIS A 222 7.05 7.27 12.84
N ARG A 223 6.47 7.90 11.81
CA ARG A 223 6.60 9.35 11.55
C ARG A 223 5.40 10.14 12.08
N TYR A 224 4.50 9.51 12.82
CA TYR A 224 3.35 10.20 13.40
C TYR A 224 3.82 11.25 14.42
N SER A 225 3.20 12.42 14.38
CA SER A 225 3.41 13.50 15.35
C SER A 225 2.06 14.05 15.82
N ARG A 226 2.09 14.84 16.90
CA ARG A 226 0.88 15.49 17.44
C ARG A 226 0.17 16.41 16.43
N SER A 227 0.87 16.88 15.40
CA SER A 227 0.29 17.71 14.34
C SER A 227 -0.26 16.91 13.17
N THR A 228 -0.04 15.59 13.09
CA THR A 228 -0.42 14.77 11.93
C THR A 228 -1.91 14.89 11.59
N VAL A 229 -2.80 14.87 12.58
CA VAL A 229 -4.25 15.02 12.32
C VAL A 229 -4.57 16.41 11.76
N SER A 230 -3.92 17.46 12.28
CA SER A 230 -4.06 18.83 11.75
C SER A 230 -3.53 18.94 10.31
N THR A 231 -2.42 18.28 9.99
CA THR A 231 -1.87 18.20 8.62
C THR A 231 -2.86 17.54 7.68
N VAL A 232 -3.39 16.35 8.03
CA VAL A 232 -4.41 15.65 7.21
C VAL A 232 -5.65 16.52 7.02
N LEU A 233 -6.13 17.17 8.08
CA LEU A 233 -7.32 18.03 8.03
C LEU A 233 -7.13 19.24 7.11
N THR A 234 -6.09 20.03 7.36
CA THR A 234 -5.94 21.35 6.73
C THR A 234 -5.20 21.27 5.40
N GLY A 235 -4.15 20.44 5.33
CA GLY A 235 -3.33 20.27 4.12
C GLY A 235 -3.95 19.37 3.06
N TYR A 236 -4.91 18.51 3.42
CA TYR A 236 -5.47 17.53 2.48
C TYR A 236 -6.99 17.54 2.44
N LEU A 237 -7.70 17.28 3.54
CA LEU A 237 -9.16 17.17 3.51
C LEU A 237 -9.83 18.48 3.06
N ARG A 238 -9.49 19.61 3.69
CA ARG A 238 -10.08 20.92 3.34
C ARG A 238 -9.68 21.38 1.94
N GLU A 239 -8.44 21.14 1.55
CA GLU A 239 -7.98 21.42 0.18
C GLU A 239 -8.78 20.59 -0.84
N TYR A 240 -9.04 19.31 -0.55
CA TYR A 240 -9.85 18.46 -1.41
C TYR A 240 -11.29 18.95 -1.50
N ILE A 241 -11.90 19.36 -0.37
CA ILE A 241 -13.24 19.95 -0.35
C ILE A 241 -13.28 21.20 -1.25
N THR A 242 -12.32 22.11 -1.15
CA THR A 242 -12.26 23.32 -2.00
C THR A 242 -12.13 22.96 -3.48
N LYS A 243 -11.30 21.99 -3.84
CA LYS A 243 -11.16 21.51 -5.23
C LYS A 243 -12.47 20.88 -5.75
N LEU A 244 -13.16 20.11 -4.92
CA LEU A 244 -14.46 19.52 -5.26
C LEU A 244 -15.55 20.57 -5.41
N GLU A 245 -15.58 21.61 -4.57
CA GLU A 245 -16.54 22.73 -4.70
C GLU A 245 -16.34 23.49 -6.01
N ALA A 246 -15.09 23.75 -6.40
CA ALA A 246 -14.78 24.37 -7.69
C ALA A 246 -15.19 23.47 -8.88
N ASN A 247 -14.94 22.16 -8.80
CA ASN A 247 -15.39 21.23 -9.83
C ASN A 247 -16.93 21.15 -9.89
N LEU A 248 -17.61 21.14 -8.74
CA LEU A 248 -19.08 21.13 -8.69
C LEU A 248 -19.65 22.34 -9.44
N GLN A 249 -19.13 23.55 -9.19
CA GLN A 249 -19.54 24.76 -9.91
C GLN A 249 -19.35 24.59 -11.42
N HIS A 250 -18.21 24.04 -11.85
CA HIS A 250 -17.97 23.77 -13.26
C HIS A 250 -18.99 22.78 -13.85
N GLN A 251 -19.26 21.66 -13.17
CA GLN A 251 -20.25 20.67 -13.62
C GLN A 251 -21.66 21.26 -13.68
N GLU A 252 -22.03 22.14 -12.75
CA GLU A 252 -23.33 22.83 -12.75
C GLU A 252 -23.49 23.76 -13.96
N LEU A 253 -22.44 24.48 -14.37
CA LEU A 253 -22.47 25.31 -15.58
C LEU A 253 -22.65 24.44 -16.84
N VAL A 254 -21.94 23.31 -16.94
CA VAL A 254 -22.10 22.37 -18.06
C VAL A 254 -23.49 21.74 -18.07
N ALA A 255 -24.01 21.34 -16.90
CA ALA A 255 -25.36 20.78 -16.76
C ALA A 255 -26.47 21.81 -17.12
N ALA A 256 -26.21 23.11 -16.94
CA ALA A 256 -27.10 24.18 -17.39
C ALA A 256 -27.04 24.44 -18.91
N GLY A 257 -26.25 23.67 -19.67
CA GLY A 257 -26.10 23.81 -21.11
C GLY A 257 -25.19 24.96 -21.55
N GLN A 258 -24.39 25.52 -20.63
CA GLN A 258 -23.41 26.54 -21.02
C GLN A 258 -22.31 25.93 -21.90
N GLY A 259 -21.77 26.73 -22.82
CA GLY A 259 -20.68 26.31 -23.71
C GLY A 259 -21.10 25.41 -24.88
N GLY A 260 -22.40 25.23 -25.13
CA GLY A 260 -22.88 24.43 -26.26
C GLY A 260 -22.76 22.91 -26.06
N ALA A 261 -22.75 22.46 -24.80
CA ALA A 261 -22.67 21.05 -24.44
C ALA A 261 -23.80 20.22 -25.05
N SER A 262 -23.48 19.01 -25.52
CA SER A 262 -24.44 18.04 -26.02
C SER A 262 -25.34 17.48 -24.90
N ALA A 263 -26.49 16.92 -25.27
CA ALA A 263 -27.39 16.29 -24.30
C ALA A 263 -26.72 15.19 -23.46
N LYS A 264 -25.75 14.46 -24.04
CA LYS A 264 -24.97 13.43 -23.34
C LYS A 264 -24.04 14.04 -22.29
N GLU A 265 -23.36 15.14 -22.64
CA GLU A 265 -22.45 15.86 -21.72
C GLU A 265 -23.24 16.50 -20.58
N ILE A 266 -24.39 17.11 -20.87
CA ILE A 266 -25.29 17.65 -19.85
C ILE A 266 -25.72 16.56 -18.86
N ALA A 267 -26.14 15.39 -19.36
CA ALA A 267 -26.54 14.28 -18.50
C ALA A 267 -25.40 13.74 -17.64
N ALA A 268 -24.19 13.63 -18.20
CA ALA A 268 -23.00 13.19 -17.47
C ALA A 268 -22.58 14.22 -16.39
N ALA A 269 -22.59 15.51 -16.74
CA ALA A 269 -22.29 16.59 -15.81
C ALA A 269 -23.30 16.64 -14.65
N GLN A 270 -24.59 16.42 -14.92
CA GLN A 270 -25.60 16.34 -13.87
C GLN A 270 -25.33 15.18 -12.89
N GLN A 271 -25.02 13.99 -13.42
CA GLN A 271 -24.70 12.81 -12.59
C GLN A 271 -23.45 13.05 -11.74
N GLU A 272 -22.43 13.68 -12.32
CA GLU A 272 -21.20 14.02 -11.60
C GLU A 272 -21.42 15.09 -10.55
N ALA A 273 -22.19 16.14 -10.85
CA ALA A 273 -22.59 17.15 -9.87
C ALA A 273 -23.33 16.52 -8.68
N ASP A 274 -24.29 15.61 -8.94
CA ASP A 274 -25.00 14.89 -7.89
C ASP A 274 -24.07 13.98 -7.07
N ARG A 275 -23.06 13.37 -7.69
CA ARG A 275 -22.02 12.61 -6.99
C ARG A 275 -21.19 13.53 -6.08
N ILE A 276 -20.68 14.64 -6.61
CA ILE A 276 -19.84 15.58 -5.86
C ILE A 276 -20.60 16.17 -4.67
N ARG A 277 -21.89 16.53 -4.84
CA ARG A 277 -22.72 17.03 -3.72
C ARG A 277 -22.80 16.03 -2.56
N ARG A 278 -23.01 14.74 -2.86
CA ARG A 278 -23.05 13.68 -1.83
C ARG A 278 -21.71 13.53 -1.12
N VAL A 279 -20.61 13.52 -1.88
CA VAL A 279 -19.26 13.46 -1.33
C VAL A 279 -18.97 14.68 -0.45
N LEU A 280 -19.32 15.89 -0.90
CA LEU A 280 -19.08 17.12 -0.14
C LEU A 280 -19.81 17.14 1.20
N VAL A 281 -21.05 16.62 1.27
CA VAL A 281 -21.77 16.47 2.55
C VAL A 281 -20.98 15.56 3.48
N GLU A 282 -20.62 14.35 3.02
CA GLU A 282 -19.84 13.40 3.83
C GLU A 282 -18.51 13.99 4.30
N LEU A 283 -17.77 14.67 3.42
CA LEU A 283 -16.47 15.23 3.77
C LEU A 283 -16.57 16.40 4.75
N LYS A 284 -17.63 17.21 4.68
CA LYS A 284 -17.91 18.28 5.65
C LYS A 284 -18.30 17.72 7.01
N ASP A 285 -19.11 16.66 7.04
CA ASP A 285 -19.45 15.95 8.28
C ASP A 285 -18.19 15.31 8.88
N TYR A 286 -17.35 14.68 8.05
CA TYR A 286 -16.08 14.09 8.48
C TYR A 286 -15.07 15.14 9.00
N ASP A 287 -14.99 16.33 8.39
CA ASP A 287 -14.23 17.47 8.90
C ASP A 287 -14.76 17.87 10.29
N HIS A 288 -16.04 18.23 10.38
CA HIS A 288 -16.65 18.82 11.58
C HIS A 288 -16.74 17.86 12.76
N ASP A 289 -17.19 16.62 12.52
CA ASP A 289 -17.52 15.67 13.60
C ASP A 289 -16.32 14.81 14.02
N VAL A 290 -15.34 14.61 13.13
CA VAL A 290 -14.24 13.67 13.35
C VAL A 290 -12.88 14.37 13.39
N LEU A 291 -12.42 14.92 12.26
CA LEU A 291 -11.04 15.41 12.16
C LEU A 291 -10.81 16.72 12.91
N PHE A 292 -11.74 17.68 12.89
CA PHE A 292 -11.57 18.97 13.57
C PHE A 292 -11.46 18.83 15.09
N PRO A 293 -12.35 18.09 15.79
CA PRO A 293 -12.20 17.83 17.22
C PRO A 293 -10.92 17.04 17.54
N LEU A 294 -10.55 16.07 16.69
CA LEU A 294 -9.37 15.24 16.90
C LEU A 294 -8.06 16.02 16.70
N ALA A 295 -8.02 16.92 15.71
CA ALA A 295 -6.91 17.85 15.49
C ALA A 295 -6.70 18.77 16.69
N GLY A 296 -7.79 19.27 17.29
CA GLY A 296 -7.73 20.08 18.52
C GLY A 296 -7.17 19.32 19.72
N LYS A 297 -7.39 18.00 19.80
CA LYS A 297 -6.85 17.15 20.88
C LYS A 297 -5.35 16.88 20.76
N GLN A 298 -4.76 17.05 19.58
CA GLN A 298 -3.33 16.76 19.33
C GLN A 298 -2.89 15.41 19.91
N VAL A 299 -3.64 14.36 19.56
CA VAL A 299 -3.47 13.02 20.12
C VAL A 299 -2.02 12.59 20.04
N ALA A 300 -1.44 12.21 21.18
CA ALA A 300 -0.10 11.63 21.24
C ALA A 300 -0.21 10.10 21.16
N LEU A 301 0.67 9.49 20.38
CA LEU A 301 0.82 8.04 20.29
C LEU A 301 2.13 7.63 20.93
N ASP A 302 2.14 6.42 21.49
CA ASP A 302 3.32 5.79 22.10
C ASP A 302 3.46 4.40 21.51
N LEU A 303 4.53 4.14 20.74
CA LEU A 303 4.70 2.88 20.03
C LEU A 303 4.75 1.68 20.97
N ASP A 304 5.16 1.87 22.23
CA ASP A 304 5.21 0.80 23.23
C ASP A 304 3.81 0.32 23.67
N ASP A 305 2.76 1.15 23.51
CA ASP A 305 1.36 0.73 23.70
C ASP A 305 0.90 -0.28 22.61
N GLY A 306 1.68 -0.41 21.54
CA GLY A 306 1.37 -1.26 20.38
C GLY A 306 0.29 -0.70 19.47
N VAL A 307 0.18 -1.30 18.27
CA VAL A 307 -0.71 -0.78 17.20
C VAL A 307 -2.18 -0.79 17.62
N LEU A 308 -2.66 -1.82 18.33
CA LEU A 308 -4.08 -1.94 18.71
C LEU A 308 -4.55 -0.73 19.54
N VAL A 309 -3.80 -0.40 20.60
CA VAL A 309 -4.16 0.68 21.53
C VAL A 309 -4.06 2.03 20.83
N ASN A 310 -2.98 2.26 20.07
CA ASN A 310 -2.80 3.54 19.39
C ASN A 310 -3.81 3.76 18.26
N TYR A 311 -4.17 2.73 17.50
CA TYR A 311 -5.17 2.84 16.42
C TYR A 311 -6.53 3.28 16.99
N GLN A 312 -6.91 2.76 18.17
CA GLN A 312 -8.15 3.10 18.85
C GLN A 312 -8.21 4.56 19.31
N LYS A 313 -7.05 5.20 19.59
CA LYS A 313 -6.99 6.62 19.97
C LYS A 313 -7.47 7.56 18.84
N LEU A 314 -7.39 7.13 17.58
CA LEU A 314 -7.83 7.91 16.42
C LEU A 314 -9.25 7.54 15.95
N GLY A 315 -9.78 6.39 16.37
CA GLY A 315 -11.17 6.01 16.21
C GLY A 315 -11.68 6.13 14.77
N ALA A 316 -12.81 6.82 14.59
CA ALA A 316 -13.49 7.01 13.31
C ALA A 316 -12.68 7.80 12.26
N ALA A 317 -11.53 8.39 12.62
CA ALA A 317 -10.64 9.00 11.65
C ALA A 317 -9.93 7.97 10.76
N LEU A 318 -9.81 6.72 11.22
CA LEU A 318 -9.13 5.66 10.49
C LEU A 318 -10.11 4.66 9.90
N LYS A 319 -9.69 3.99 8.83
CA LYS A 319 -10.42 2.88 8.22
C LYS A 319 -10.67 1.76 9.24
N ASP A 320 -11.91 1.31 9.39
CA ASP A 320 -12.17 0.12 10.22
C ASP A 320 -11.56 -1.14 9.58
N ILE A 321 -10.62 -1.75 10.28
CA ILE A 321 -9.93 -2.99 9.90
C ILE A 321 -10.30 -4.18 10.81
N GLY A 322 -11.37 -4.04 11.60
CA GLY A 322 -11.86 -5.06 12.52
C GLY A 322 -10.90 -5.33 13.68
N LEU A 323 -10.19 -4.29 14.14
CA LEU A 323 -9.32 -4.32 15.32
C LEU A 323 -10.15 -4.38 16.61
N LYS A 324 -10.66 -5.57 16.96
CA LYS A 324 -11.28 -5.78 18.27
C LYS A 324 -10.18 -5.97 19.33
N LYS A 325 -10.45 -5.50 20.56
CA LYS A 325 -9.69 -5.98 21.73
C LYS A 325 -9.79 -7.49 21.73
N GLY A 326 -8.64 -8.18 21.86
CA GLY A 326 -8.70 -9.59 22.22
C GLY A 326 -9.58 -9.69 23.46
N GLY A 327 -10.57 -10.59 23.43
CA GLY A 327 -11.18 -11.02 24.67
C GLY A 327 -10.05 -11.47 25.59
N GLU A 328 -10.12 -11.03 26.85
CA GLU A 328 -9.57 -11.82 27.93
C GLU A 328 -10.07 -13.26 27.72
N ASP A 329 -9.13 -14.19 27.67
CA ASP A 329 -9.24 -15.65 27.78
C ASP A 329 -10.63 -16.29 27.65
N GLU A 330 -10.79 -17.14 26.63
CA GLU A 330 -11.51 -18.42 26.78
C GLU A 330 -10.58 -19.58 26.41
#